data_AF-A0A2V8DRE7-F1
#
_entry.id   AF-A0A2V8DRE7-F1
#
_cell.length_a   1.000
_cell.length_b   1.000
_cell.length_c   1.000
_cell.angle_alpha   90.00
_cell.angle_beta   90.00
_cell.angle_gamma   90.00
#
_symmetry.space_group_name_H-M   'P 1'
#
loop_
_entity.id
_entity.type
_entity.pdbx_description
1 polymer ?
#
loop_
_entity_poly.entity_id
_entity_poly.type
_entity_poly.pdbx_seq_one_letter_code
_entity_poly.pdbx_strand_id
1 'polypeptide(L)'
;QRYDPDAPVPAPPARSEGQTTNPRPLTRVEISRRIDEFLVSNGALVRINDAGRELGQIVAFHNSTFDPSKVVPTLVMRNEDYGRLSRILADGTVVELEVNIVNRLHPEGRTAYNVVAEIEGSDKKGEVVMLGGHLDSWQAATGATDNAVGCATVMEAARILKTIGVRPRRTIRVALWTGEEQGLLGSQAYVREHFGTFENPKRDYFLLAAYLNIDNGTGRARGASVFGPPAAAAVIREALAPLADLGLVGAAATNRRALGSTDSASFNAAGLPGINFEQDPIQYESATHHTNLDTYHLAMRDELLPRFDKASMPALAGSSR
;
A
#
# COMPACT_ATOMS: atom_id res chain seq x y z
N GLN A 1 -29.60 18.54 -17.10
CA GLN A 1 -28.94 19.86 -17.02
C GLN A 1 -27.49 19.64 -17.49
N ARG A 2 -27.03 20.35 -18.52
CA ARG A 2 -25.67 20.20 -19.06
C ARG A 2 -24.69 21.02 -18.19
N TYR A 3 -23.56 20.41 -17.86
CA TYR A 3 -22.48 21.04 -17.10
C TYR A 3 -21.70 22.01 -17.99
N ASP A 4 -21.47 23.22 -17.50
CA ASP A 4 -20.64 24.26 -18.11
C ASP A 4 -19.32 24.30 -17.33
N PRO A 5 -18.17 23.94 -17.94
CA PRO A 5 -16.88 23.88 -17.26
C PRO A 5 -16.33 25.27 -16.87
N ASP A 6 -16.92 26.36 -17.38
CA ASP A 6 -16.46 27.74 -17.12
C ASP A 6 -17.35 28.50 -16.13
N ALA A 7 -18.36 27.85 -15.54
CA ALA A 7 -19.25 28.48 -14.57
C ALA A 7 -18.50 28.82 -13.25
N PRO A 8 -18.50 30.09 -12.79
CA PRO A 8 -17.83 30.47 -11.56
C PRO A 8 -18.49 29.79 -10.36
N VAL A 9 -17.65 29.21 -9.49
CA VAL A 9 -18.08 28.54 -8.26
C VAL A 9 -18.83 29.55 -7.36
N PRO A 10 -20.05 29.23 -6.87
CA PRO A 10 -20.74 30.11 -5.95
C PRO A 10 -19.88 30.36 -4.70
N ALA A 11 -19.67 31.63 -4.37
CA ALA A 11 -18.95 31.99 -3.16
C ALA A 11 -19.67 31.39 -1.94
N PRO A 12 -18.91 30.82 -0.96
CA PRO A 12 -19.52 30.29 0.24
C PRO A 12 -20.28 31.40 1.00
N PRO A 13 -21.36 31.07 1.72
CA PRO A 13 -22.10 32.06 2.49
C PRO A 13 -21.15 32.77 3.47
N ALA A 14 -21.30 34.09 3.55
CA ALA A 14 -20.50 34.94 4.44
C ALA A 14 -20.63 34.40 5.88
N ARG A 15 -19.48 34.08 6.50
CA ARG A 15 -19.43 33.65 7.90
C ARG A 15 -19.88 34.82 8.78
N SER A 16 -20.75 34.53 9.75
CA SER A 16 -21.15 35.50 10.78
C SER A 16 -19.92 36.06 11.48
N GLU A 17 -19.80 37.39 11.49
CA GLU A 17 -18.79 38.13 12.23
C GLU A 17 -18.86 37.76 13.71
N GLY A 18 -17.80 37.12 14.24
CA GLY A 18 -17.75 36.81 15.68
C GLY A 18 -16.97 35.58 16.12
N GLN A 19 -16.29 34.85 15.24
CA GLN A 19 -15.37 33.77 15.66
C GLN A 19 -13.92 34.21 15.49
N THR A 20 -13.21 34.35 16.61
CA THR A 20 -11.76 34.55 16.67
C THR A 20 -11.06 33.57 15.73
N THR A 21 -10.46 34.09 14.67
CA THR A 21 -9.79 33.33 13.63
C THR A 21 -8.43 32.83 14.13
N ASN A 22 -8.41 31.81 14.97
CA ASN A 22 -7.19 31.03 15.10
C ASN A 22 -6.97 30.31 13.77
N PRO A 23 -5.83 30.52 13.08
CA PRO A 23 -5.54 29.79 11.85
C PRO A 23 -5.59 28.29 12.12
N ARG A 24 -6.20 27.53 11.21
CA ARG A 24 -6.16 26.06 11.28
C ARG A 24 -4.69 25.62 11.39
N PRO A 25 -4.36 24.66 12.27
CA PRO A 25 -3.02 24.06 12.29
C PRO A 25 -2.65 23.52 10.90
N LEU A 26 -1.43 23.77 10.46
CA LEU A 26 -0.93 23.25 9.20
C LEU A 26 -0.90 21.72 9.22
N THR A 27 -1.24 21.10 8.10
CA THR A 27 -1.06 19.67 7.88
C THR A 27 0.43 19.35 7.72
N ARG A 28 0.81 18.08 7.92
CA ARG A 28 2.20 17.62 7.70
C ARG A 28 2.69 17.92 6.28
N VAL A 29 1.83 17.78 5.28
CA VAL A 29 2.15 18.08 3.87
C VAL A 29 2.41 19.58 3.68
N GLU A 30 1.57 20.44 4.26
CA GLU A 30 1.77 21.90 4.22
C GLU A 30 3.06 22.32 4.91
N ILE A 31 3.40 21.68 6.05
CA ILE A 31 4.65 21.91 6.76
C ILE A 31 5.85 21.48 5.91
N SER A 32 5.83 20.26 5.35
CA SER A 32 6.92 19.75 4.52
C SER A 32 7.18 20.66 3.33
N ARG A 33 6.13 21.08 2.61
CA ARG A 33 6.25 22.00 1.47
C ARG A 33 6.92 23.32 1.87
N ARG A 34 6.52 23.91 2.99
CA ARG A 34 7.10 25.18 3.47
C ARG A 34 8.57 25.02 3.88
N ILE A 35 8.94 23.88 4.47
CA ILE A 35 10.34 23.56 4.77
C ILE A 35 11.15 23.44 3.47
N ASP A 36 10.64 22.71 2.48
CA ASP A 36 11.31 22.53 1.20
C ASP A 36 11.51 23.88 0.47
N GLU A 37 10.47 24.73 0.44
CA GLU A 37 10.55 26.10 -0.09
C GLU A 37 11.59 26.96 0.62
N PHE A 38 11.62 26.91 1.95
CA PHE A 38 12.60 27.64 2.76
C PHE A 38 14.04 27.18 2.46
N LEU A 39 14.28 25.88 2.39
CA LEU A 39 15.62 25.32 2.13
C LEU A 39 16.11 25.74 0.73
N VAL A 40 15.26 25.63 -0.28
CA VAL A 40 15.59 26.04 -1.66
C VAL A 40 15.84 27.55 -1.73
N SER A 41 14.97 28.38 -1.16
CA SER A 41 15.09 29.85 -1.26
C SER A 41 16.32 30.42 -0.56
N ASN A 42 16.86 29.69 0.43
CA ASN A 42 18.04 30.09 1.19
C ASN A 42 19.34 29.41 0.70
N GLY A 43 19.29 28.69 -0.44
CA GLY A 43 20.48 28.09 -1.04
C GLY A 43 21.08 26.95 -0.22
N ALA A 44 20.27 26.23 0.55
CA ALA A 44 20.74 25.03 1.25
C ALA A 44 21.25 23.99 0.24
N LEU A 45 22.44 23.44 0.47
CA LEU A 45 23.09 22.51 -0.46
C LEU A 45 22.58 21.07 -0.32
N VAL A 46 22.25 20.66 0.92
CA VAL A 46 21.79 19.31 1.26
C VAL A 46 20.92 19.36 2.51
N ARG A 47 19.95 18.45 2.60
CA ARG A 47 19.18 18.17 3.82
C ARG A 47 19.59 16.81 4.38
N ILE A 48 19.94 16.76 5.66
CA ILE A 48 20.14 15.51 6.37
C ILE A 48 18.91 15.24 7.23
N ASN A 49 18.23 14.13 6.96
CA ASN A 49 17.14 13.63 7.77
C ASN A 49 17.66 12.55 8.73
N ASP A 50 17.21 12.60 9.97
CA ASP A 50 17.26 11.45 10.87
C ASP A 50 16.36 10.33 10.31
N ALA A 51 16.87 9.11 10.27
CA ALA A 51 16.10 7.91 9.94
C ALA A 51 14.94 7.68 10.93
N GLY A 52 15.05 8.22 12.15
CA GLY A 52 14.02 8.07 13.19
C GLY A 52 13.86 6.63 13.68
N ARG A 53 14.90 5.81 13.50
CA ARG A 53 14.93 4.40 13.89
C ARG A 53 16.23 4.09 14.65
N GLU A 54 16.12 3.20 15.63
CA GLU A 54 17.24 2.78 16.46
C GLU A 54 18.11 1.71 15.76
N LEU A 55 19.29 1.45 16.32
CA LEU A 55 20.15 0.33 15.96
C LEU A 55 20.62 0.36 14.51
N GLY A 56 20.87 1.56 14.00
CA GLY A 56 21.40 1.78 12.66
C GLY A 56 20.44 1.45 11.52
N GLN A 57 19.15 1.31 11.80
CA GLN A 57 18.11 1.18 10.78
C GLN A 57 17.98 2.48 9.98
N ILE A 58 17.88 2.35 8.66
CA ILE A 58 17.64 3.44 7.71
C ILE A 58 16.31 3.16 7.02
N VAL A 59 15.43 4.14 7.00
CA VAL A 59 14.15 4.07 6.29
C VAL A 59 14.28 4.75 4.93
N ALA A 60 13.85 4.07 3.88
CA ALA A 60 13.71 4.63 2.54
C ALA A 60 12.30 5.19 2.35
N PHE A 61 12.23 6.32 1.66
CA PHE A 61 10.98 6.95 1.27
C PHE A 61 11.23 7.91 0.10
N HIS A 62 10.17 8.29 -0.60
CA HIS A 62 10.24 9.27 -1.67
C HIS A 62 10.22 10.69 -1.09
N ASN A 63 10.83 11.63 -1.83
CA ASN A 63 10.64 13.05 -1.55
C ASN A 63 9.18 13.46 -1.77
N SER A 64 8.78 14.59 -1.18
CA SER A 64 7.45 15.18 -1.36
C SER A 64 7.07 15.49 -2.83
N THR A 65 8.03 15.42 -3.76
CA THR A 65 7.85 15.68 -5.18
C THR A 65 8.91 14.97 -6.02
N PHE A 66 8.58 14.68 -7.28
CA PHE A 66 9.52 14.20 -8.31
C PHE A 66 10.28 15.33 -9.00
N ASP A 67 9.92 16.59 -8.76
CA ASP A 67 10.57 17.76 -9.33
C ASP A 67 11.79 18.17 -8.48
N PRO A 68 13.03 17.88 -8.92
CA PRO A 68 14.23 18.15 -8.13
C PRO A 68 14.49 19.65 -7.94
N SER A 69 13.82 20.54 -8.68
CA SER A 69 13.97 21.99 -8.48
C SER A 69 13.22 22.51 -7.25
N LYS A 70 12.31 21.71 -6.70
CA LYS A 70 11.44 22.09 -5.57
C LYS A 70 11.91 21.55 -4.23
N VAL A 71 12.98 20.75 -4.21
CA VAL A 71 13.53 20.13 -3.01
C VAL A 71 15.06 20.14 -3.10
N VAL A 72 15.73 20.21 -1.95
CA VAL A 72 17.18 20.05 -1.90
C VAL A 72 17.54 18.55 -1.89
N PRO A 73 18.72 18.16 -2.39
CA PRO A 73 19.22 16.79 -2.21
C PRO A 73 19.12 16.37 -0.75
N THR A 74 18.55 15.20 -0.50
CA THR A 74 18.24 14.74 0.86
C THR A 74 18.91 13.40 1.12
N LEU A 75 19.59 13.29 2.26
CA LEU A 75 20.16 12.05 2.79
C LEU A 75 19.39 11.65 4.04
N VAL A 76 19.09 10.36 4.17
CA VAL A 76 18.60 9.77 5.41
C VAL A 76 19.78 9.12 6.12
N MET A 77 20.01 9.51 7.37
CA MET A 77 21.15 9.12 8.17
C MET A 77 20.68 8.32 9.39
N ARG A 78 21.45 7.31 9.80
CA ARG A 78 21.19 6.56 11.04
C ARG A 78 21.08 7.51 12.22
N ASN A 79 20.19 7.19 13.16
CA ASN A 79 19.90 8.05 14.30
C ASN A 79 21.15 8.36 15.14
N GLU A 80 22.06 7.39 15.29
CA GLU A 80 23.29 7.55 16.06
C GLU A 80 24.26 8.56 15.44
N ASP A 81 24.39 8.52 14.11
CA ASP A 81 25.25 9.43 13.34
C ASP A 81 24.63 10.83 13.31
N TYR A 82 23.33 10.93 13.03
CA TYR A 82 22.59 12.20 13.07
C TYR A 82 22.67 12.85 14.45
N GLY A 83 22.45 12.07 15.51
CA GLY A 83 22.51 12.52 16.89
C GLY A 83 23.92 12.98 17.29
N ARG A 84 24.98 12.36 16.76
CA ARG A 84 26.35 12.84 16.94
C ARG A 84 26.54 14.22 16.33
N LEU A 85 26.10 14.43 15.09
CA LEU A 85 26.17 15.76 14.44
C LEU A 85 25.40 16.80 15.23
N SER A 86 24.18 16.47 15.68
CA SER A 86 23.33 17.34 16.47
C SER A 86 24.00 17.77 17.80
N ARG A 87 24.65 16.84 18.51
CA ARG A 87 25.39 17.16 19.75
C ARG A 87 26.61 18.05 19.50
N ILE A 88 27.40 17.78 18.45
CA ILE A 88 28.58 18.60 18.11
C ILE A 88 28.14 20.04 17.77
N LEU A 89 27.04 20.19 17.02
CA LEU A 89 26.46 21.50 16.70
C LEU A 89 25.93 22.22 17.95
N ALA A 90 25.29 21.49 18.88
CA ALA A 90 24.78 22.06 20.13
C ALA A 90 25.90 22.60 21.03
N ASP A 91 27.10 22.00 20.96
CA ASP A 91 28.30 22.47 21.67
C ASP A 91 28.99 23.66 20.96
N GLY A 92 28.40 24.20 19.88
CA GLY A 92 28.93 25.33 19.12
C GLY A 92 30.15 25.00 18.24
N THR A 93 30.47 23.71 18.08
CA THR A 93 31.55 23.27 17.22
C THR A 93 31.09 23.22 15.77
N VAL A 94 31.91 23.75 14.86
CA VAL A 94 31.63 23.70 13.42
C VAL A 94 31.70 22.26 12.93
N VAL A 95 30.65 21.82 12.24
CA VAL A 95 30.59 20.53 11.56
C VAL A 95 30.73 20.77 10.06
N GLU A 96 31.74 20.17 9.45
CA GLU A 96 31.91 20.13 8.00
C GLU A 96 31.56 18.73 7.49
N LEU A 97 30.73 18.67 6.45
CA LEU A 97 30.34 17.42 5.78
C LEU A 97 30.74 17.49 4.32
N GLU A 98 31.44 16.47 3.84
CA GLU A 98 31.60 16.21 2.42
C GLU A 98 30.49 15.27 1.96
N VAL A 99 29.73 15.68 0.93
CA VAL A 99 28.58 14.92 0.42
C VAL A 99 28.70 14.73 -1.08
N ASN A 100 28.63 13.49 -1.52
CA ASN A 100 28.57 13.12 -2.93
C ASN A 100 27.31 12.27 -3.19
N ILE A 101 26.34 12.83 -3.91
CA ILE A 101 25.09 12.16 -4.29
C ILE A 101 25.04 12.07 -5.81
N VAL A 102 25.04 10.85 -6.34
CA VAL A 102 24.96 10.59 -7.78
C VAL A 102 23.62 9.96 -8.10
N ASN A 103 22.66 10.78 -8.51
CA ASN A 103 21.34 10.32 -8.95
C ASN A 103 21.18 10.48 -10.46
N ARG A 104 20.44 9.57 -11.08
CA ARG A 104 19.97 9.73 -12.47
C ARG A 104 18.47 9.95 -12.45
N LEU A 105 18.04 11.05 -13.07
CA LEU A 105 16.63 11.38 -13.19
C LEU A 105 16.04 10.82 -14.49
N HIS A 106 14.76 10.46 -14.41
CA HIS A 106 13.94 9.97 -15.52
C HIS A 106 12.63 10.77 -15.56
N PRO A 107 12.65 12.07 -15.92
CA PRO A 107 11.47 12.93 -15.88
C PRO A 107 10.36 12.50 -16.86
N GLU A 108 10.74 11.84 -17.95
CA GLU A 108 9.82 11.18 -18.90
C GLU A 108 9.15 9.94 -18.31
N GLY A 109 9.59 9.50 -17.13
CA GLY A 109 9.24 8.23 -16.52
C GLY A 109 9.90 7.05 -17.22
N ARG A 110 9.64 5.85 -16.72
CA ARG A 110 9.93 4.61 -17.43
C ARG A 110 8.68 3.76 -17.46
N THR A 111 8.49 3.00 -18.53
CA THR A 111 7.42 2.01 -18.57
C THR A 111 7.70 0.94 -17.53
N ALA A 112 6.76 0.78 -16.61
CA ALA A 112 6.68 -0.34 -15.67
C ALA A 112 5.46 -1.20 -16.04
N TYR A 113 5.49 -2.48 -15.65
CA TYR A 113 4.46 -3.44 -16.02
C TYR A 113 3.86 -4.10 -14.78
N ASN A 114 2.53 -4.11 -14.71
CA ASN A 114 1.81 -5.00 -13.80
C ASN A 114 1.85 -6.43 -14.36
N VAL A 115 1.97 -7.42 -13.49
CA VAL A 115 1.86 -8.84 -13.89
C VAL A 115 0.46 -9.33 -13.55
N VAL A 116 -0.27 -9.85 -14.54
CA VAL A 116 -1.64 -10.34 -14.33
C VAL A 116 -1.77 -11.77 -14.87
N ALA A 117 -2.39 -12.65 -14.09
CA ALA A 117 -2.65 -14.04 -14.46
C ALA A 117 -4.05 -14.47 -14.01
N GLU A 118 -4.65 -15.45 -14.69
CA GLU A 118 -6.01 -15.89 -14.42
C GLU A 118 -6.16 -17.41 -14.32
N ILE A 119 -7.05 -17.83 -13.43
CA ILE A 119 -7.71 -19.13 -13.45
C ILE A 119 -9.13 -18.88 -13.96
N GLU A 120 -9.43 -19.29 -15.19
CA GLU A 120 -10.74 -19.04 -15.82
C GLU A 120 -11.86 -19.69 -15.01
N GLY A 121 -12.96 -18.95 -14.84
CA GLY A 121 -14.16 -19.46 -14.21
C GLY A 121 -14.98 -20.39 -15.10
N SER A 122 -16.03 -20.99 -14.54
CA SER A 122 -17.01 -21.77 -15.29
C SER A 122 -18.20 -20.93 -15.74
N ASP A 123 -19.32 -21.02 -15.03
CA ASP A 123 -20.63 -20.46 -15.38
C ASP A 123 -20.76 -18.96 -15.09
N LYS A 124 -19.83 -18.39 -14.31
CA LYS A 124 -19.72 -16.95 -14.00
C LYS A 124 -18.38 -16.37 -14.41
N LYS A 125 -17.75 -16.90 -15.46
CA LYS A 125 -16.39 -16.49 -15.89
C LYS A 125 -16.20 -15.01 -16.25
N GLY A 126 -17.30 -14.29 -16.50
CA GLY A 126 -17.27 -12.83 -16.69
C GLY A 126 -17.11 -12.06 -15.38
N GLU A 127 -17.48 -12.64 -14.24
CA GLU A 127 -17.26 -12.06 -12.90
C GLU A 127 -15.85 -12.43 -12.40
N VAL A 128 -15.19 -11.51 -11.69
CA VAL A 128 -13.79 -11.65 -11.26
C VAL A 128 -13.66 -11.51 -9.75
N VAL A 129 -12.92 -12.43 -9.12
CA VAL A 129 -12.34 -12.25 -7.79
C VAL A 129 -10.84 -12.02 -7.98
N MET A 130 -10.34 -10.89 -7.50
CA MET A 130 -8.94 -10.52 -7.67
C MET A 130 -8.14 -10.75 -6.39
N LEU A 131 -6.92 -11.26 -6.53
CA LEU A 131 -5.91 -11.38 -5.47
C LEU A 131 -4.71 -10.51 -5.85
N GLY A 132 -4.10 -9.81 -4.90
CA GLY A 132 -2.92 -9.01 -5.19
C GLY A 132 -1.96 -8.76 -4.04
N GLY A 133 -0.78 -8.31 -4.47
CA GLY A 133 0.34 -7.75 -3.71
C GLY A 133 1.20 -6.95 -4.69
N HIS A 134 2.21 -6.22 -4.23
CA HIS A 134 3.07 -5.43 -5.11
C HIS A 134 4.45 -6.06 -5.28
N LEU A 135 5.01 -5.88 -6.47
CA LEU A 135 6.24 -6.51 -6.94
C LEU A 135 7.45 -5.57 -6.80
N ASP A 136 7.22 -4.26 -6.73
CA ASP A 136 8.28 -3.29 -6.41
C ASP A 136 8.56 -3.25 -4.90
N SER A 137 9.66 -2.60 -4.54
CA SER A 137 10.07 -2.36 -3.15
C SER A 137 11.05 -1.18 -3.09
N TRP A 138 11.37 -0.71 -1.88
CA TRP A 138 12.43 0.27 -1.68
C TRP A 138 13.84 -0.29 -1.91
N GLN A 139 14.69 0.56 -2.49
CA GLN A 139 16.10 0.26 -2.80
C GLN A 139 17.00 0.03 -1.58
N ALA A 140 16.53 0.25 -0.35
CA ALA A 140 17.34 0.10 0.86
C ALA A 140 17.64 -1.38 1.19
N ALA A 141 16.81 -2.31 0.72
CA ALA A 141 16.97 -3.74 0.94
C ALA A 141 16.46 -4.56 -0.25
N THR A 142 15.85 -5.73 -0.01
CA THR A 142 15.40 -6.65 -1.06
C THR A 142 13.88 -6.87 -1.09
N GLY A 143 13.12 -6.11 -0.32
CA GLY A 143 11.64 -6.13 -0.38
C GLY A 143 11.02 -7.48 0.02
N ALA A 144 11.63 -8.18 0.99
CA ALA A 144 11.22 -9.55 1.31
C ALA A 144 9.83 -9.60 1.94
N THR A 145 9.61 -8.83 3.00
CA THR A 145 8.31 -8.73 3.68
C THR A 145 7.42 -7.66 3.05
N ASP A 146 7.99 -6.80 2.21
CA ASP A 146 7.38 -5.63 1.59
C ASP A 146 7.79 -5.56 0.10
N ASN A 147 7.19 -6.32 -0.81
CA ASN A 147 6.06 -7.25 -0.62
C ASN A 147 6.28 -8.63 -1.30
N ALA A 148 7.52 -9.13 -1.37
CA ALA A 148 7.77 -10.44 -1.98
C ALA A 148 6.96 -11.59 -1.32
N VAL A 149 6.72 -11.50 0.00
CA VAL A 149 5.83 -12.41 0.74
C VAL A 149 4.38 -12.36 0.25
N GLY A 150 3.83 -11.16 0.04
CA GLY A 150 2.45 -11.02 -0.43
C GLY A 150 2.28 -11.57 -1.84
N CYS A 151 3.22 -11.24 -2.73
CA CYS A 151 3.36 -11.83 -4.06
C CYS A 151 3.41 -13.37 -4.01
N ALA A 152 4.29 -13.94 -3.19
CA ALA A 152 4.42 -15.38 -3.05
C ALA A 152 3.12 -16.03 -2.55
N THR A 153 2.41 -15.37 -1.62
CA THR A 153 1.15 -15.86 -1.06
C THR A 153 0.06 -15.99 -2.12
N VAL A 154 -0.16 -14.95 -2.93
CA VAL A 154 -1.20 -14.98 -3.97
C VAL A 154 -0.84 -15.93 -5.12
N MET A 155 0.45 -16.04 -5.46
CA MET A 155 0.94 -17.02 -6.43
C MET A 155 0.74 -18.46 -5.94
N GLU A 156 1.05 -18.73 -4.66
CA GLU A 156 0.90 -20.05 -4.07
C GLU A 156 -0.58 -20.45 -3.91
N ALA A 157 -1.44 -19.50 -3.54
CA ALA A 157 -2.89 -19.73 -3.53
C ALA A 157 -3.40 -20.17 -4.91
N ALA A 158 -2.99 -19.47 -5.98
CA ALA A 158 -3.34 -19.84 -7.34
C ALA A 158 -2.79 -21.23 -7.74
N ARG A 159 -1.54 -21.53 -7.36
CA ARG A 159 -0.92 -22.85 -7.61
C ARG A 159 -1.67 -23.97 -6.89
N ILE A 160 -2.04 -23.78 -5.63
CA ILE A 160 -2.80 -24.75 -4.82
C ILE A 160 -4.15 -25.02 -5.47
N LEU A 161 -4.94 -23.99 -5.78
CA LEU A 161 -6.27 -24.11 -6.40
C LEU A 161 -6.21 -24.90 -7.71
N LYS A 162 -5.19 -24.62 -8.55
CA LYS A 162 -4.95 -25.36 -9.79
C LYS A 162 -4.56 -26.83 -9.52
N THR A 163 -3.72 -27.07 -8.52
CA THR A 163 -3.23 -28.42 -8.16
C THR A 163 -4.36 -29.32 -7.67
N ILE A 164 -5.28 -28.80 -6.86
CA ILE A 164 -6.43 -29.57 -6.35
C ILE A 164 -7.59 -29.66 -7.36
N GLY A 165 -7.44 -29.09 -8.56
CA GLY A 165 -8.41 -29.18 -9.64
C GLY A 165 -9.70 -28.39 -9.40
N VAL A 166 -9.66 -27.34 -8.56
CA VAL A 166 -10.83 -26.47 -8.35
C VAL A 166 -11.22 -25.79 -9.66
N ARG A 167 -12.51 -25.85 -9.99
CA ARG A 167 -13.12 -25.11 -11.10
C ARG A 167 -13.97 -24.00 -10.51
N PRO A 168 -13.43 -22.79 -10.31
CA PRO A 168 -14.17 -21.72 -9.68
C PRO A 168 -15.31 -21.27 -10.61
N ARG A 169 -16.44 -20.85 -10.04
CA ARG A 169 -17.54 -20.29 -10.86
C ARG A 169 -17.13 -18.99 -11.54
N ARG A 170 -16.45 -18.13 -10.77
CA ARG A 170 -15.89 -16.84 -11.21
C ARG A 170 -14.44 -17.01 -11.62
N THR A 171 -13.95 -16.12 -12.48
CA THR A 171 -12.53 -16.06 -12.79
C THR A 171 -11.77 -15.56 -11.57
N ILE A 172 -10.68 -16.24 -11.21
CA ILE A 172 -9.75 -15.77 -10.19
C ILE A 172 -8.59 -15.11 -10.92
N ARG A 173 -8.37 -13.82 -10.66
CA ARG A 173 -7.30 -13.04 -11.29
C ARG A 173 -6.26 -12.65 -10.24
N VAL A 174 -5.02 -13.04 -10.44
CA VAL A 174 -3.87 -12.59 -9.63
C VAL A 174 -3.25 -11.38 -10.31
N ALA A 175 -2.97 -10.34 -9.55
CA ALA A 175 -2.24 -9.17 -10.02
C ALA A 175 -1.07 -8.86 -9.08
N LEU A 176 0.13 -8.75 -9.63
CA LEU A 176 1.31 -8.24 -8.94
C LEU A 176 1.57 -6.82 -9.45
N TRP A 177 1.36 -5.84 -8.58
CA TRP A 177 1.38 -4.43 -8.95
C TRP A 177 2.80 -3.89 -9.01
N THR A 178 3.01 -2.84 -9.80
CA THR A 178 4.27 -2.09 -9.78
C THR A 178 3.99 -0.65 -9.39
N GLY A 179 4.92 -0.04 -8.70
CA GLY A 179 4.85 1.34 -8.25
C GLY A 179 3.82 1.58 -7.15
N GLU A 180 3.59 0.58 -6.30
CA GLU A 180 2.85 0.76 -5.04
C GLU A 180 3.57 1.83 -4.20
N GLU A 181 4.89 1.68 -4.08
CA GLU A 181 5.75 2.46 -3.18
C GLU A 181 5.87 3.94 -3.59
N GLN A 182 5.59 4.22 -4.87
CA GLN A 182 5.54 5.56 -5.42
C GLN A 182 4.13 6.17 -5.41
N GLY A 183 3.19 5.52 -4.73
CA GLY A 183 1.82 5.97 -4.55
C GLY A 183 0.82 5.22 -5.42
N LEU A 184 0.83 3.89 -5.39
CA LEU A 184 -0.19 3.01 -5.97
C LEU A 184 -0.33 3.15 -7.50
N LEU A 185 0.77 3.42 -8.22
CA LEU A 185 0.73 3.79 -9.64
C LEU A 185 0.14 2.67 -10.50
N GLY A 186 0.59 1.43 -10.30
CA GLY A 186 0.18 0.27 -11.09
C GLY A 186 -1.28 -0.09 -10.91
N SER A 187 -1.74 -0.22 -9.67
CA SER A 187 -3.14 -0.52 -9.33
C SER A 187 -4.08 0.61 -9.75
N GLN A 188 -3.70 1.88 -9.58
CA GLN A 188 -4.52 3.02 -10.02
C GLN A 188 -4.66 3.06 -11.55
N ALA A 189 -3.58 2.79 -12.28
CA ALA A 189 -3.62 2.69 -13.73
C ALA A 189 -4.58 1.58 -14.17
N TYR A 190 -4.46 0.39 -13.56
CA TYR A 190 -5.33 -0.74 -13.84
C TYR A 190 -6.80 -0.44 -13.55
N VAL A 191 -7.11 0.10 -12.38
CA VAL A 191 -8.48 0.44 -11.99
C VAL A 191 -9.08 1.47 -12.95
N ARG A 192 -8.32 2.51 -13.32
CA ARG A 192 -8.74 3.51 -14.29
C ARG A 192 -8.99 2.91 -15.67
N GLU A 193 -8.15 1.99 -16.12
CA GLU A 193 -8.25 1.35 -17.43
C GLU A 193 -9.43 0.38 -17.53
N HIS A 194 -9.64 -0.47 -16.53
CA HIS A 194 -10.61 -1.56 -16.59
C HIS A 194 -11.96 -1.21 -15.96
N PHE A 195 -11.95 -0.54 -14.81
CA PHE A 195 -13.16 -0.36 -13.98
C PHE A 195 -13.71 1.07 -14.01
N GLY A 196 -12.87 2.10 -14.17
CA GLY A 196 -13.32 3.48 -13.98
C GLY A 196 -13.61 3.76 -12.50
N THR A 197 -14.64 4.54 -12.19
CA THR A 197 -15.07 4.82 -10.81
C THR A 197 -16.57 4.65 -10.65
N PHE A 198 -17.07 4.65 -9.42
CA PHE A 198 -18.50 4.64 -9.12
C PHE A 198 -19.26 5.76 -9.86
N GLU A 199 -18.66 6.95 -9.95
CA GLU A 199 -19.25 8.11 -10.63
C GLU A 199 -19.22 8.00 -12.16
N ASN A 200 -18.27 7.26 -12.72
CA ASN A 200 -18.13 7.02 -14.15
C ASN A 200 -17.66 5.58 -14.41
N PRO A 201 -18.56 4.59 -14.27
CA PRO A 201 -18.17 3.19 -14.29
C PRO A 201 -17.97 2.70 -15.72
N LYS A 202 -16.92 1.89 -15.91
CA LYS A 202 -16.75 1.08 -17.11
C LYS A 202 -17.53 -0.22 -16.97
N ARG A 203 -17.67 -0.96 -18.08
CA ARG A 203 -18.39 -2.24 -18.11
C ARG A 203 -17.92 -3.20 -17.02
N ASP A 204 -16.60 -3.34 -16.86
CA ASP A 204 -16.03 -4.33 -15.95
C ASP A 204 -16.16 -3.92 -14.47
N TYR A 205 -16.55 -2.67 -14.17
CA TYR A 205 -16.83 -2.20 -12.80
C TYR A 205 -17.81 -3.12 -12.08
N PHE A 206 -18.88 -3.51 -12.79
CA PHE A 206 -19.95 -4.36 -12.27
C PHE A 206 -19.60 -5.85 -12.25
N LEU A 207 -18.44 -6.22 -12.78
CA LEU A 207 -17.97 -7.59 -12.88
C LEU A 207 -16.99 -7.96 -11.76
N LEU A 208 -16.42 -6.98 -11.06
CA LEU A 208 -15.55 -7.24 -9.92
C LEU A 208 -16.38 -7.61 -8.68
N ALA A 209 -16.18 -8.83 -8.18
CA ALA A 209 -16.81 -9.30 -6.95
C ALA A 209 -16.06 -8.81 -5.70
N ALA A 210 -14.72 -8.87 -5.72
CA ALA A 210 -13.83 -8.40 -4.65
C ALA A 210 -12.39 -8.29 -5.17
N TYR A 211 -11.62 -7.37 -4.59
CA TYR A 211 -10.15 -7.34 -4.67
C TYR A 211 -9.57 -7.62 -3.28
N LEU A 212 -8.77 -8.67 -3.13
CA LEU A 212 -8.15 -9.10 -1.88
C LEU A 212 -6.65 -8.82 -1.93
N ASN A 213 -6.17 -8.02 -0.98
CA ASN A 213 -4.80 -7.55 -0.88
C ASN A 213 -4.11 -8.10 0.37
N ILE A 214 -2.83 -8.43 0.28
CA ILE A 214 -2.01 -8.84 1.42
C ILE A 214 -0.65 -8.14 1.39
N ASP A 215 -0.43 -7.24 2.35
CA ASP A 215 0.67 -6.28 2.29
C ASP A 215 1.11 -5.72 3.64
N ASN A 216 1.20 -6.59 4.63
CA ASN A 216 1.49 -6.20 6.01
C ASN A 216 2.53 -7.14 6.64
N GLY A 217 3.52 -7.55 5.84
CA GLY A 217 4.69 -8.30 6.29
C GLY A 217 4.55 -9.82 6.24
N THR A 218 5.35 -10.51 7.06
CA THR A 218 5.45 -11.98 7.05
C THR A 218 4.39 -12.71 7.88
N GLY A 219 3.62 -11.98 8.69
CA GLY A 219 2.73 -12.60 9.66
C GLY A 219 1.52 -13.27 9.04
N ARG A 220 0.83 -14.08 9.84
CA ARG A 220 -0.44 -14.70 9.41
C ARG A 220 -1.52 -13.64 9.25
N ALA A 221 -2.40 -13.81 8.27
CA ALA A 221 -3.60 -13.01 8.19
C ALA A 221 -4.47 -13.23 9.44
N ARG A 222 -4.90 -12.14 10.09
CA ARG A 222 -5.69 -12.13 11.32
C ARG A 222 -7.09 -11.57 11.13
N GLY A 223 -7.29 -10.70 10.16
CA GLY A 223 -8.60 -10.13 9.86
C GLY A 223 -8.58 -9.38 8.53
N ALA A 224 -9.66 -8.68 8.21
CA ALA A 224 -9.76 -7.91 6.98
C ALA A 224 -10.45 -6.56 7.16
N SER A 225 -9.91 -5.53 6.52
CA SER A 225 -10.58 -4.24 6.30
C SER A 225 -11.32 -4.31 4.95
N VAL A 226 -12.64 -4.14 4.96
CA VAL A 226 -13.52 -4.37 3.82
C VAL A 226 -14.18 -3.06 3.42
N PHE A 227 -13.88 -2.56 2.23
CA PHE A 227 -14.57 -1.37 1.73
C PHE A 227 -16.01 -1.67 1.37
N GLY A 228 -16.93 -0.87 1.91
CA GLY A 228 -18.36 -0.97 1.65
C GLY A 228 -19.22 -0.95 2.92
N PRO A 229 -20.51 -1.30 2.80
CA PRO A 229 -21.42 -1.30 3.93
C PRO A 229 -21.07 -2.40 4.95
N PRO A 230 -21.55 -2.31 6.20
CA PRO A 230 -21.36 -3.36 7.22
C PRO A 230 -21.75 -4.78 6.77
N ALA A 231 -22.71 -4.89 5.86
CA ALA A 231 -23.13 -6.15 5.25
C ALA A 231 -22.02 -6.80 4.40
N ALA A 232 -21.19 -6.02 3.72
CA ALA A 232 -20.04 -6.55 2.96
C ALA A 232 -19.03 -7.22 3.91
N ALA A 233 -18.71 -6.55 5.03
CA ALA A 233 -17.87 -7.14 6.06
C ALA A 233 -18.50 -8.38 6.70
N ALA A 234 -19.84 -8.47 6.80
CA ALA A 234 -20.52 -9.66 7.30
C ALA A 234 -20.33 -10.87 6.39
N VAL A 235 -20.41 -10.67 5.06
CA VAL A 235 -20.13 -11.73 4.07
C VAL A 235 -18.69 -12.24 4.21
N ILE A 236 -17.72 -11.34 4.40
CA ILE A 236 -16.33 -11.75 4.60
C ILE A 236 -16.16 -12.49 5.93
N ARG A 237 -16.79 -12.04 7.03
CA ARG A 237 -16.76 -12.77 8.31
C ARG A 237 -17.31 -14.19 8.18
N GLU A 238 -18.40 -14.39 7.45
CA GLU A 238 -18.97 -15.71 7.20
C GLU A 238 -18.00 -16.59 6.38
N ALA A 239 -17.38 -16.04 5.34
CA ALA A 239 -16.40 -16.75 4.53
C ALA A 239 -15.12 -17.13 5.30
N LEU A 240 -14.72 -16.32 6.29
CA LEU A 240 -13.55 -16.57 7.13
C LEU A 240 -13.82 -17.45 8.35
N ALA A 241 -15.10 -17.65 8.73
CA ALA A 241 -15.45 -18.41 9.92
C ALA A 241 -14.84 -19.83 9.99
N PRO A 242 -14.73 -20.59 8.88
CA PRO A 242 -14.07 -21.90 8.90
C PRO A 242 -12.57 -21.87 9.18
N LEU A 243 -11.93 -20.69 9.17
CA LEU A 243 -10.50 -20.48 9.37
C LEU A 243 -10.20 -19.88 10.76
N ALA A 244 -11.19 -19.82 11.65
CA ALA A 244 -11.05 -19.24 12.97
C ALA A 244 -10.04 -20.00 13.85
N ASP A 245 -9.87 -21.31 13.64
CA ASP A 245 -8.86 -22.15 14.30
C ASP A 245 -7.43 -21.81 13.88
N LEU A 246 -7.25 -21.29 12.66
CA LEU A 246 -5.98 -20.71 12.19
C LEU A 246 -5.75 -19.29 12.75
N GLY A 247 -6.72 -18.75 13.49
CA GLY A 247 -6.70 -17.41 14.07
C GLY A 247 -6.93 -16.29 13.05
N LEU A 248 -7.54 -16.60 11.90
CA LEU A 248 -8.08 -15.62 10.98
C LEU A 248 -9.49 -15.26 11.44
N VAL A 249 -9.60 -14.16 12.19
CA VAL A 249 -10.81 -13.77 12.90
C VAL A 249 -11.30 -12.40 12.45
N GLY A 250 -12.52 -12.39 11.91
CA GLY A 250 -13.27 -11.17 11.72
C GLY A 250 -12.93 -10.37 10.46
N ALA A 251 -13.77 -9.37 10.23
CA ALA A 251 -13.61 -8.37 9.18
C ALA A 251 -14.38 -7.13 9.62
N ALA A 252 -13.85 -5.95 9.33
CA ALA A 252 -14.44 -4.66 9.65
C ALA A 252 -14.75 -3.88 8.38
N ALA A 253 -15.87 -3.17 8.37
CA ALA A 253 -16.23 -2.32 7.24
C ALA A 253 -15.47 -0.99 7.30
N THR A 254 -15.06 -0.48 6.15
CA THR A 254 -14.52 0.87 5.97
C THR A 254 -15.21 1.58 4.82
N ASN A 255 -15.35 2.90 4.92
CA ASN A 255 -15.82 3.76 3.83
C ASN A 255 -14.71 4.70 3.33
N ARG A 256 -13.45 4.45 3.72
CA ARG A 256 -12.31 5.29 3.35
C ARG A 256 -11.98 5.12 1.87
N ARG A 257 -12.13 6.21 1.11
CA ARG A 257 -11.73 6.33 -0.31
C ARG A 257 -10.40 7.05 -0.53
N ALA A 258 -9.73 7.47 0.54
CA ALA A 258 -8.44 8.14 0.43
C ALA A 258 -7.36 7.16 -0.04
N LEU A 259 -6.57 7.58 -1.03
CA LEU A 259 -5.41 6.83 -1.52
C LEU A 259 -4.31 6.77 -0.44
N GLY A 260 -3.44 5.77 -0.58
CA GLY A 260 -2.31 5.47 0.30
C GLY A 260 -2.46 4.14 1.03
N SER A 261 -1.45 3.79 1.82
CA SER A 261 -1.30 2.52 2.54
C SER A 261 -0.97 1.32 1.66
N THR A 262 -1.84 0.91 0.74
CA THR A 262 -1.63 -0.26 -0.12
C THR A 262 -2.65 -0.30 -1.26
N ASP A 263 -2.48 -1.20 -2.22
CA ASP A 263 -3.23 -1.26 -3.49
C ASP A 263 -4.75 -1.35 -3.33
N SER A 264 -5.26 -1.93 -2.23
CA SER A 264 -6.70 -1.97 -1.94
C SER A 264 -7.33 -0.57 -1.94
N ALA A 265 -6.57 0.46 -1.56
CA ALA A 265 -7.03 1.84 -1.57
C ALA A 265 -7.33 2.35 -2.98
N SER A 266 -6.69 1.81 -4.03
CA SER A 266 -7.01 2.15 -5.43
C SER A 266 -8.40 1.69 -5.84
N PHE A 267 -8.79 0.50 -5.38
CA PHE A 267 -10.13 -0.06 -5.59
C PHE A 267 -11.16 0.71 -4.75
N ASN A 268 -10.87 0.96 -3.48
CA ASN A 268 -11.73 1.72 -2.58
C ASN A 268 -11.99 3.14 -3.12
N ALA A 269 -10.94 3.82 -3.59
CA ALA A 269 -11.04 5.13 -4.20
C ALA A 269 -11.97 5.14 -5.42
N ALA A 270 -12.01 4.05 -6.20
CA ALA A 270 -12.97 3.88 -7.29
C ALA A 270 -14.38 3.48 -6.84
N GLY A 271 -14.60 3.15 -5.57
CA GLY A 271 -15.89 2.65 -5.07
C GLY A 271 -16.07 1.12 -5.22
N LEU A 272 -14.99 0.41 -5.55
CA LEU A 272 -14.97 -1.04 -5.71
C LEU A 272 -14.70 -1.74 -4.36
N PRO A 273 -15.14 -3.01 -4.18
CA PRO A 273 -14.93 -3.78 -2.97
C PRO A 273 -13.45 -4.22 -2.80
N GLY A 274 -12.60 -3.27 -2.40
CA GLY A 274 -11.22 -3.55 -1.98
C GLY A 274 -11.17 -4.02 -0.53
N ILE A 275 -10.39 -5.08 -0.32
CA ILE A 275 -10.22 -5.77 0.95
C ILE A 275 -8.73 -5.86 1.25
N ASN A 276 -8.29 -5.31 2.38
CA ASN A 276 -6.94 -5.52 2.87
C ASN A 276 -6.94 -6.56 3.99
N PHE A 277 -6.06 -7.55 3.92
CA PHE A 277 -5.82 -8.45 5.04
C PHE A 277 -4.88 -7.79 6.05
N GLU A 278 -5.32 -7.76 7.30
CA GLU A 278 -4.46 -7.40 8.42
C GLU A 278 -3.65 -8.64 8.83
N GLN A 279 -2.35 -8.47 9.06
CA GLN A 279 -1.45 -9.56 9.42
C GLN A 279 -0.87 -9.38 10.82
N ASP A 280 -0.37 -10.46 11.43
CA ASP A 280 0.51 -10.31 12.58
C ASP A 280 1.68 -9.38 12.18
N PRO A 281 1.94 -8.31 12.92
CA PRO A 281 2.87 -7.27 12.48
C PRO A 281 4.34 -7.68 12.65
N ILE A 282 4.66 -8.98 12.68
CA ILE A 282 5.95 -9.56 13.08
C ILE A 282 7.11 -8.76 12.48
N GLN A 283 7.70 -7.92 13.33
CA GLN A 283 8.79 -7.01 13.00
C GLN A 283 8.55 -6.03 11.84
N TYR A 284 7.33 -5.98 11.28
CA TYR A 284 6.97 -5.18 10.12
C TYR A 284 7.24 -3.70 10.38
N GLU A 285 6.50 -3.11 11.31
CA GLU A 285 6.65 -1.69 11.63
C GLU A 285 7.94 -1.34 12.37
N SER A 286 8.53 -2.30 13.08
CA SER A 286 9.67 -2.05 13.97
C SER A 286 11.03 -2.26 13.31
N ALA A 287 11.09 -3.05 12.24
CA ALA A 287 12.36 -3.45 11.66
C ALA A 287 12.35 -3.64 10.15
N THR A 288 11.26 -4.04 9.49
CA THR A 288 11.33 -4.37 8.04
C THR A 288 10.77 -3.29 7.14
N HIS A 289 9.54 -2.80 7.39
CA HIS A 289 8.81 -1.86 6.55
C HIS A 289 9.68 -0.67 6.10
N HIS A 290 9.92 -0.58 4.80
CA HIS A 290 10.77 0.42 4.13
C HIS A 290 12.23 0.51 4.62
N THR A 291 12.74 -0.45 5.37
CA THR A 291 14.08 -0.34 5.97
C THR A 291 15.16 -1.05 5.16
N ASN A 292 16.42 -0.77 5.50
CA ASN A 292 17.58 -1.53 5.06
C ASN A 292 17.70 -2.95 5.63
N LEU A 293 16.75 -3.41 6.47
CA LEU A 293 16.75 -4.76 7.02
C LEU A 293 15.78 -5.71 6.31
N ASP A 294 14.90 -5.20 5.42
CA ASP A 294 13.90 -6.02 4.75
C ASP A 294 14.48 -7.01 3.74
N THR A 295 14.90 -8.15 4.28
CA THR A 295 15.66 -9.17 3.57
C THR A 295 15.12 -10.55 3.89
N TYR A 296 15.43 -11.50 3.00
CA TYR A 296 14.80 -12.83 2.98
C TYR A 296 14.78 -13.57 4.32
N HIS A 297 15.79 -13.40 5.18
CA HIS A 297 15.85 -14.06 6.48
C HIS A 297 14.72 -13.66 7.46
N LEU A 298 14.04 -12.54 7.20
CA LEU A 298 12.87 -12.06 7.96
C LEU A 298 11.53 -12.50 7.35
N ALA A 299 11.55 -13.16 6.18
CA ALA A 299 10.40 -13.86 5.64
C ALA A 299 10.24 -15.22 6.36
N MET A 300 9.46 -15.24 7.44
CA MET A 300 9.29 -16.38 8.32
C MET A 300 8.38 -17.44 7.71
N ARG A 301 8.99 -18.46 7.10
CA ARG A 301 8.28 -19.54 6.41
C ARG A 301 7.18 -20.22 7.23
N ASP A 302 7.41 -20.50 8.51
CA ASP A 302 6.43 -21.18 9.39
C ASP A 302 5.19 -20.29 9.69
N GLU A 303 5.27 -18.98 9.43
CA GLU A 303 4.13 -18.07 9.51
C GLU A 303 3.35 -18.00 8.20
N LEU A 304 4.04 -18.11 7.06
CA LEU A 304 3.43 -18.08 5.73
C LEU A 304 2.68 -19.37 5.36
N LEU A 305 3.16 -20.50 5.88
CA LEU A 305 2.60 -21.83 5.61
C LEU A 305 2.10 -22.42 6.92
N PRO A 306 0.83 -22.16 7.33
CA PRO A 306 0.23 -22.99 8.36
C PRO A 306 0.35 -24.44 7.90
N ARG A 307 0.97 -25.28 8.74
CA ARG A 307 1.19 -26.69 8.42
C ARG A 307 -0.17 -27.38 8.36
N PHE A 308 -0.72 -27.48 7.16
CA PHE A 308 -1.90 -28.30 6.92
C PHE A 308 -1.46 -29.76 6.95
N ASP A 309 -1.81 -30.47 8.02
CA ASP A 309 -1.83 -31.93 7.96
C ASP A 309 -3.01 -32.34 7.09
N LYS A 310 -2.77 -33.21 6.12
CA LYS A 310 -3.82 -33.79 5.27
C LYS A 310 -4.88 -34.51 6.12
N ALA A 311 -4.53 -34.97 7.31
CA ALA A 311 -5.46 -35.58 8.27
C ALA A 311 -6.37 -34.57 9.00
N SER A 312 -6.01 -33.28 9.04
CA SER A 312 -6.75 -32.24 9.78
C SER A 312 -7.67 -31.40 8.90
N MET A 313 -7.68 -31.58 7.58
CA MET A 313 -8.61 -30.85 6.70
C MET A 313 -10.00 -31.50 6.73
N PRO A 314 -11.07 -30.75 7.08
CA PRO A 314 -12.42 -31.27 6.96
C PRO A 314 -12.70 -31.64 5.51
N ALA A 315 -13.31 -32.81 5.30
CA ALA A 315 -13.75 -33.21 3.97
C ALA A 315 -14.65 -32.12 3.39
N LEU A 316 -14.33 -31.65 2.18
CA LEU A 316 -15.13 -30.65 1.47
C LEU A 316 -16.58 -31.15 1.38
N ALA A 317 -17.47 -30.55 2.19
CA ALA A 317 -18.89 -30.84 2.16
C ALA A 317 -19.46 -30.30 0.84
N GLY A 318 -19.62 -31.18 -0.14
CA GLY A 318 -20.19 -30.80 -1.45
C GLY A 318 -19.67 -31.60 -2.63
N SER A 319 -19.56 -32.92 -2.51
CA SER A 319 -19.49 -33.83 -3.65
C SER A 319 -20.55 -34.91 -3.48
N SER A 320 -21.81 -34.51 -3.54
CA SER A 320 -22.86 -35.43 -3.99
C SER A 320 -22.98 -35.29 -5.49
N ARG A 321 -22.87 -36.44 -6.17
CA ARG A 321 -23.03 -36.64 -7.61
C ARG A 321 -24.30 -36.03 -8.18
#